data_AF-A0A2V7EP61-F1
#
_entry.id   AF-A0A2V7EP61-F1
#
_cell.length_a   1.000
_cell.length_b   1.000
_cell.length_c   1.000
_cell.angle_alpha   90.00
_cell.angle_beta   90.00
_cell.angle_gamma   90.00
#
_symmetry.space_group_name_H-M   'P 1'
#
loop_
_entity.id
_entity.type
_entity.pdbx_description
1 polymer ?
#
loop_
_entity_poly.entity_id
_entity_poly.type
_entity_poly.pdbx_seq_one_letter_code
_entity_poly.pdbx_strand_id
1 'polypeptide(L)'
;MNLLRRHPIALGLLVLLIVSGLQPLPPLLDAVTDTVPAGADLVRPTTYTMLAPLSNVLDALTFLSLARARAFLAVWVIALGAWGALRRGSLGRRLGRAVIGPLAIVLLGVGAVLLPRPVPALVTSDSSVTVLDYHAHTAASHDGRPGWQLADLAAWHAAQGFEASYVTDHNVVFNQTIDEPIRLLPGVEWSVFGQHIVAIGAVAPIDRSVYNRDTRSMLRLFAELHRQGALGLASLPEYWVSHWSDLDDFVAAGVDGFEIVNCAPKAIGFPQPQRARVLQLAAQHDLLVVGASDNHGWGKVTCVWNLSSPSAHGYRANHVIARPIALAQGEWEPWTAAYTQPWLMLRGLSWSERSSWITWILVILIYRAVPRRAGDSAGIGILARSLELFKLRRPPSPPAQGGKTSP
;
A
#
# COMPACT_ATOMS: atom_id res chain seq x y z
N MET A 1 7.12 13.60 -38.72
CA MET A 1 6.80 12.18 -38.96
C MET A 1 7.65 11.13 -38.20
N ASN A 2 8.66 11.46 -37.37
CA ASN A 2 9.50 10.40 -36.73
C ASN A 2 9.34 10.23 -35.20
N LEU A 3 8.44 10.97 -34.54
CA LEU A 3 8.16 10.82 -33.09
C LEU A 3 7.55 9.45 -32.76
N LEU A 4 6.58 9.01 -33.56
CA LEU A 4 5.91 7.70 -33.42
C LEU A 4 6.90 6.53 -33.45
N ARG A 5 7.84 6.54 -34.39
CA ARG A 5 8.85 5.47 -34.51
C ARG A 5 9.95 5.57 -33.44
N ARG A 6 10.27 6.76 -32.96
CA ARG A 6 11.37 6.98 -32.00
C ARG A 6 10.97 6.73 -30.55
N HIS A 7 9.70 6.96 -30.18
CA HIS A 7 9.23 6.86 -28.79
C HIS A 7 7.91 6.07 -28.64
N PRO A 8 7.83 4.83 -29.14
CA PRO A 8 6.59 4.05 -29.14
C PRO A 8 6.06 3.78 -27.71
N ILE A 9 6.93 3.60 -26.71
CA ILE A 9 6.53 3.33 -25.32
C ILE A 9 5.80 4.54 -24.72
N ALA A 10 6.34 5.75 -24.90
CA ALA A 10 5.72 6.97 -24.36
C ALA A 10 4.33 7.20 -24.97
N LEU A 11 4.19 6.96 -26.26
CA LEU A 11 2.91 7.08 -26.95
C LEU A 11 1.93 5.98 -26.54
N GLY A 12 2.40 4.75 -26.37
CA GLY A 12 1.60 3.66 -25.82
C GLY A 12 1.08 3.98 -24.41
N LEU A 13 1.94 4.54 -23.54
CA LEU A 13 1.53 5.00 -22.20
C LEU A 13 0.49 6.13 -22.26
N LEU A 14 0.64 7.10 -23.16
CA LEU A 14 -0.38 8.15 -23.36
C LEU A 14 -1.73 7.57 -23.79
N VAL A 15 -1.72 6.62 -24.73
CA VAL A 15 -2.94 5.93 -25.17
C VAL A 15 -3.56 5.17 -23.99
N LEU A 16 -2.76 4.43 -23.21
CA LEU A 16 -3.25 3.70 -22.04
C LEU A 16 -3.84 4.63 -20.97
N LEU A 17 -3.26 5.80 -20.74
CA LEU A 17 -3.78 6.82 -19.82
C LEU A 17 -5.14 7.37 -20.26
N ILE A 18 -5.32 7.59 -21.56
CA ILE A 18 -6.59 8.08 -22.13
C ILE A 18 -7.64 6.96 -22.06
N VAL A 19 -7.30 5.77 -22.55
CA VAL A 19 -8.23 4.62 -22.63
C VAL A 19 -8.68 4.19 -21.23
N SER A 20 -7.77 4.10 -20.26
CA SER A 20 -8.15 3.77 -18.88
C SER A 20 -9.02 4.84 -18.22
N GLY A 21 -9.02 6.08 -18.72
CA GLY A 21 -9.89 7.17 -18.26
C GLY A 21 -11.32 7.08 -18.79
N LEU A 22 -11.59 6.26 -19.81
CA LEU A 22 -12.94 6.03 -20.33
C LEU A 22 -13.76 5.10 -19.43
N GLN A 23 -13.09 4.29 -18.61
CA GLN A 23 -13.71 3.37 -17.65
C GLN A 23 -12.94 3.41 -16.33
N PRO A 24 -12.96 4.56 -15.61
CA PRO A 24 -12.21 4.69 -14.37
C PRO A 24 -12.75 3.73 -13.30
N LEU A 25 -11.88 3.33 -12.37
CA LEU A 25 -12.33 2.78 -11.09
C LEU A 25 -12.73 3.95 -10.19
N PRO A 26 -13.75 3.79 -9.33
CA PRO A 26 -14.02 4.78 -8.31
C PRO A 26 -12.80 4.92 -7.36
N PRO A 27 -12.62 6.07 -6.69
CA PRO A 27 -11.50 6.25 -5.76
C PRO A 27 -11.61 5.31 -4.55
N LEU A 28 -12.85 5.05 -4.10
CA LEU A 28 -13.20 4.25 -2.92
C LEU A 28 -14.47 3.43 -3.21
N LEU A 29 -14.60 2.30 -2.54
CA LEU A 29 -15.81 1.48 -2.47
C LEU A 29 -16.07 1.12 -1.01
N ASP A 30 -17.34 1.08 -0.61
CA ASP A 30 -17.74 0.35 0.58
C ASP A 30 -17.75 -1.14 0.25
N ALA A 31 -16.84 -1.89 0.87
CA ALA A 31 -16.66 -3.33 0.65
C ALA A 31 -17.84 -4.17 1.14
N VAL A 32 -18.75 -3.59 1.94
CA VAL A 32 -19.99 -4.23 2.39
C VAL A 32 -21.07 -4.17 1.30
N THR A 33 -21.24 -3.00 0.68
CA THR A 33 -22.33 -2.74 -0.29
C THR A 33 -21.88 -2.80 -1.75
N ASP A 34 -20.58 -2.81 -2.01
CA ASP A 34 -19.96 -2.67 -3.33
C ASP A 34 -20.38 -1.38 -4.06
N THR A 35 -20.65 -0.32 -3.29
CA THR A 35 -21.04 1.00 -3.81
C THR A 35 -20.03 2.07 -3.45
N VAL A 36 -20.07 3.20 -4.17
CA VAL A 36 -19.25 4.37 -3.84
C VAL A 36 -19.81 5.00 -2.57
N PRO A 37 -19.02 5.17 -1.49
CA PRO A 37 -19.52 5.72 -0.24
C PRO A 37 -19.93 7.18 -0.42
N ALA A 38 -21.12 7.53 0.08
CA ALA A 38 -21.56 8.92 0.13
C ALA A 38 -20.79 9.66 1.22
N GLY A 39 -20.20 10.81 0.88
CA GLY A 39 -19.55 11.67 1.86
C GLY A 39 -18.16 11.20 2.33
N ALA A 40 -17.50 10.28 1.63
CA ALA A 40 -16.11 9.93 1.86
C ALA A 40 -15.28 10.03 0.56
N ASP A 41 -14.11 10.67 0.63
CA ASP A 41 -13.20 10.80 -0.52
C ASP A 41 -11.73 10.82 -0.07
N LEU A 42 -10.81 10.78 -1.03
CA LEU A 42 -9.38 10.89 -0.82
C LEU A 42 -8.86 12.28 -1.17
N VAL A 43 -8.36 13.00 -0.18
CA VAL A 43 -7.58 14.22 -0.40
C VAL A 43 -6.14 13.84 -0.74
N ARG A 44 -5.61 14.43 -1.82
CA ARG A 44 -4.25 14.17 -2.31
C ARG A 44 -3.39 15.40 -2.09
N PRO A 45 -2.26 15.30 -1.36
CA PRO A 45 -1.31 16.40 -1.27
C PRO A 45 -0.82 16.85 -2.65
N THR A 46 -0.54 18.14 -2.82
CA THR A 46 -0.05 18.68 -4.10
C THR A 46 1.23 17.98 -4.56
N THR A 47 2.14 17.70 -3.63
CA THR A 47 3.39 16.96 -3.89
C THR A 47 3.15 15.52 -4.33
N TYR A 48 2.12 14.85 -3.80
CA TYR A 48 1.69 13.53 -4.26
C TYR A 48 1.26 13.59 -5.74
N THR A 49 0.40 14.56 -6.07
CA THR A 49 -0.14 14.74 -7.42
C THR A 49 0.94 15.16 -8.42
N MET A 50 1.84 16.08 -8.05
CA MET A 50 2.98 16.48 -8.88
C MET A 50 3.89 15.29 -9.20
N LEU A 51 4.06 14.36 -8.26
CA LEU A 51 4.86 13.15 -8.41
C LEU A 51 4.02 11.90 -8.71
N ALA A 52 2.79 12.07 -9.21
CA ALA A 52 1.83 10.98 -9.43
C ALA A 52 2.44 9.75 -10.14
N PRO A 53 3.29 9.89 -11.19
CA PRO A 53 3.91 8.72 -11.81
C PRO A 53 4.69 7.82 -10.86
N LEU A 54 5.45 8.40 -9.94
CA LEU A 54 6.18 7.65 -8.94
C LEU A 54 5.22 7.16 -7.85
N SER A 55 4.43 8.08 -7.27
CA SER A 55 3.56 7.77 -6.13
C SER A 55 2.55 6.67 -6.46
N ASN A 56 1.89 6.74 -7.61
CA ASN A 56 0.89 5.76 -8.02
C ASN A 56 1.51 4.38 -8.30
N VAL A 57 2.71 4.32 -8.88
CA VAL A 57 3.42 3.05 -9.08
C VAL A 57 3.77 2.42 -7.75
N LEU A 58 4.29 3.20 -6.81
CA LEU A 58 4.64 2.70 -5.49
C LEU A 58 3.41 2.22 -4.70
N ASP A 59 2.30 2.96 -4.74
CA ASP A 59 1.05 2.56 -4.10
C ASP A 59 0.45 1.30 -4.74
N ALA A 60 0.47 1.21 -6.07
CA ALA A 60 0.02 0.00 -6.76
C ALA A 60 0.86 -1.23 -6.41
N LEU A 61 2.18 -1.08 -6.19
CA LEU A 61 3.02 -2.18 -5.74
C LEU A 61 2.74 -2.58 -4.29
N THR A 62 2.36 -1.63 -3.43
CA THR A 62 1.94 -1.91 -2.04
C THR A 62 0.70 -2.80 -1.99
N PHE A 63 -0.24 -2.65 -2.94
CA PHE A 63 -1.49 -3.41 -2.96
C PHE A 63 -1.43 -4.75 -3.70
N LEU A 64 -0.26 -5.37 -3.85
CA LEU A 64 -0.17 -6.72 -4.40
C LEU A 64 -0.35 -7.76 -3.30
N SER A 65 -1.21 -8.76 -3.53
CA SER A 65 -1.19 -9.96 -2.70
C SER A 65 0.13 -10.71 -2.84
N LEU A 66 0.50 -11.52 -1.86
CA LEU A 66 1.80 -12.20 -1.83
C LEU A 66 2.05 -13.06 -3.08
N ALA A 67 1.02 -13.80 -3.52
CA ALA A 67 1.11 -14.61 -4.74
C ALA A 67 1.29 -13.73 -5.98
N ARG A 68 0.53 -12.63 -6.08
CA ARG A 68 0.61 -11.68 -7.20
C ARG A 68 1.92 -10.90 -7.21
N ALA A 69 2.47 -10.55 -6.05
CA ALA A 69 3.78 -9.90 -5.91
C ALA A 69 4.91 -10.80 -6.41
N ARG A 70 4.92 -12.08 -5.99
CA ARG A 70 5.90 -13.08 -6.47
C ARG A 70 5.83 -13.25 -7.98
N ALA A 71 4.62 -13.41 -8.52
CA ALA A 71 4.40 -13.56 -9.95
C ALA A 71 4.79 -12.31 -10.74
N PHE A 72 4.39 -11.13 -10.28
CA PHE A 72 4.76 -9.84 -10.88
C PHE A 72 6.28 -9.70 -10.97
N LEU A 73 6.98 -9.96 -9.86
CA LEU A 73 8.44 -9.86 -9.80
C LEU A 73 9.09 -10.87 -10.77
N ALA A 74 8.68 -12.13 -10.73
CA ALA A 74 9.22 -13.18 -11.58
C ALA A 74 9.06 -12.83 -13.07
N VAL A 75 7.86 -12.45 -13.50
CA VAL A 75 7.57 -12.12 -14.89
C VAL A 75 8.41 -10.93 -15.36
N TRP A 76 8.43 -9.83 -14.61
CA TRP A 76 9.16 -8.63 -15.04
C TRP A 76 10.68 -8.77 -14.96
N VAL A 77 11.21 -9.48 -13.96
CA VAL A 77 12.65 -9.78 -13.87
C VAL A 77 13.09 -10.63 -15.06
N ILE A 78 12.37 -11.72 -15.36
CA ILE A 78 12.69 -12.59 -16.49
C ILE A 78 12.55 -11.83 -17.80
N ALA A 79 11.45 -11.12 -18.02
CA ALA A 79 11.19 -10.40 -19.26
C ALA A 79 12.25 -9.31 -19.53
N LEU A 80 12.60 -8.50 -18.53
CA LEU A 80 13.59 -7.43 -18.68
C LEU A 80 15.01 -7.99 -18.79
N GLY A 81 15.33 -9.07 -18.05
CA GLY A 81 16.60 -9.77 -18.16
C GLY A 81 16.81 -10.36 -19.55
N ALA A 82 15.82 -11.09 -20.06
CA ALA A 82 15.82 -11.65 -21.41
C ALA A 82 15.90 -10.54 -22.48
N TRP A 83 15.09 -9.49 -22.34
CA TRP A 83 15.14 -8.35 -23.26
C TRP A 83 16.52 -7.70 -23.29
N GLY A 84 17.16 -7.50 -22.13
CA GLY A 84 18.52 -6.96 -22.04
C GLY A 84 19.57 -7.87 -22.67
N ALA A 85 19.47 -9.18 -22.41
CA ALA A 85 20.40 -10.19 -22.91
C ALA A 85 20.29 -10.44 -24.42
N LEU A 86 19.09 -10.33 -25.00
CA LEU A 86 18.82 -10.59 -26.41
C LEU A 86 19.10 -9.38 -27.32
N ARG A 87 19.34 -8.18 -26.76
CA ARG A 87 19.65 -6.98 -27.54
C ARG A 87 21.04 -7.07 -28.17
N ARG A 88 21.17 -6.59 -29.42
CA ARG A 88 22.46 -6.43 -30.10
C ARG A 88 23.40 -5.49 -29.32
N GLY A 89 24.67 -5.86 -29.24
CA GLY A 89 25.73 -5.11 -28.55
C GLY A 89 26.88 -6.01 -28.09
N SER A 90 27.94 -5.40 -27.52
CA SER A 90 29.01 -6.15 -26.86
C SER A 90 28.49 -6.92 -25.65
N LEU A 91 29.19 -7.98 -25.25
CA LEU A 91 28.82 -8.82 -24.10
C LEU A 91 28.57 -7.98 -22.83
N GLY A 92 29.48 -7.06 -22.50
CA GLY A 92 29.31 -6.16 -21.34
C GLY A 92 28.06 -5.28 -21.41
N ARG A 93 27.69 -4.76 -22.59
CA ARG A 93 26.46 -3.98 -22.76
C ARG A 93 25.20 -4.85 -22.63
N ARG A 94 25.26 -6.10 -23.08
CA ARG A 94 24.15 -7.07 -22.94
C ARG A 94 23.94 -7.44 -21.48
N LEU A 95 25.03 -7.79 -20.78
CA LEU A 95 25.01 -8.09 -19.34
C LEU A 95 24.51 -6.89 -18.53
N GLY A 96 25.04 -5.69 -18.79
CA GLY A 96 24.59 -4.48 -18.11
C GLY A 96 23.09 -4.23 -18.29
N ARG A 97 22.55 -4.38 -19.52
CA ARG A 97 21.11 -4.24 -19.78
C ARG A 97 20.27 -5.34 -19.13
N ALA A 98 20.77 -6.57 -19.11
CA ALA A 98 20.11 -7.72 -18.49
C ALA A 98 20.00 -7.58 -16.96
N VAL A 99 20.85 -6.76 -16.33
CA VAL A 99 20.83 -6.49 -14.88
C VAL A 99 20.04 -5.24 -14.54
N ILE A 100 20.21 -4.13 -15.28
CA ILE A 100 19.62 -2.83 -14.92
C ILE A 100 18.08 -2.88 -14.87
N GLY A 101 17.44 -3.54 -15.83
CA GLY A 101 15.97 -3.65 -15.87
C GLY A 101 15.41 -4.39 -14.65
N PRO A 102 15.84 -5.64 -14.39
CA PRO A 102 15.48 -6.37 -13.18
C PRO A 102 15.79 -5.63 -11.88
N LEU A 103 16.97 -5.02 -11.78
CA LEU A 103 17.35 -4.24 -10.61
C LEU A 103 16.39 -3.07 -10.36
N ALA A 104 15.96 -2.37 -11.42
CA ALA A 104 14.98 -1.29 -11.30
C ALA A 104 13.64 -1.77 -10.73
N ILE A 105 13.16 -2.96 -11.11
CA ILE A 105 11.92 -3.54 -10.56
C ILE A 105 12.08 -3.86 -9.07
N VAL A 106 13.21 -4.46 -8.68
CA VAL A 106 13.50 -4.74 -7.27
C VAL A 106 13.57 -3.44 -6.46
N LEU A 107 14.26 -2.43 -6.97
CA LEU A 107 14.36 -1.12 -6.32
C LEU A 107 13.01 -0.40 -6.20
N LEU A 108 12.10 -0.56 -7.18
CA LEU A 108 10.73 -0.04 -7.06
C LEU A 108 9.94 -0.75 -5.95
N GLY A 109 10.09 -2.08 -5.82
CA GLY A 109 9.49 -2.82 -4.70
C GLY A 109 10.03 -2.36 -3.34
N VAL A 110 11.36 -2.20 -3.22
CA VAL A 110 12.00 -1.63 -2.03
C VAL A 110 11.49 -0.22 -1.75
N GLY A 111 11.39 0.62 -2.79
CA GLY A 111 10.84 1.97 -2.69
C GLY A 111 9.38 1.99 -2.25
N ALA A 112 8.56 1.04 -2.68
CA ALA A 112 7.16 0.96 -2.29
C ALA A 112 7.01 0.77 -0.77
N VAL A 113 7.92 -0.02 -0.19
CA VAL A 113 7.97 -0.34 1.24
C VAL A 113 8.62 0.75 2.08
N LEU A 114 9.75 1.32 1.61
CA LEU A 114 10.62 2.15 2.46
C LEU A 114 10.57 3.66 2.15
N LEU A 115 10.27 4.07 0.92
CA LEU A 115 10.44 5.47 0.51
C LEU A 115 9.43 6.37 1.23
N PRO A 116 9.88 7.33 2.07
CA PRO A 116 9.00 8.33 2.65
C PRO A 116 8.37 9.18 1.54
N ARG A 117 7.05 9.31 1.57
CA ARG A 117 6.30 10.09 0.59
C ARG A 117 4.97 10.56 1.20
N PRO A 118 4.42 11.69 0.73
CA PRO A 118 3.02 12.03 0.98
C PRO A 118 2.12 10.91 0.45
N VAL A 119 0.96 10.71 1.05
CA VAL A 119 -0.03 9.72 0.63
C VAL A 119 -1.43 10.33 0.61
N PRO A 120 -2.39 9.76 -0.13
CA PRO A 120 -3.78 10.21 -0.06
C PRO A 120 -4.38 9.86 1.29
N ALA A 121 -5.10 10.81 1.89
CA ALA A 121 -5.79 10.64 3.16
C ALA A 121 -7.30 10.59 2.95
N LEU A 122 -8.00 9.76 3.72
CA LEU A 122 -9.46 9.78 3.76
C LEU A 122 -9.94 11.09 4.40
N VAL A 123 -10.99 11.66 3.85
CA VAL A 123 -11.80 12.69 4.49
C VAL A 123 -13.25 12.28 4.44
N THR A 124 -14.00 12.62 5.49
CA THR A 124 -15.44 12.40 5.57
C THR A 124 -16.16 13.75 5.67
N SER A 125 -17.37 13.84 5.12
CA SER A 125 -18.28 14.97 5.36
C SER A 125 -19.23 14.72 6.52
N ASP A 126 -19.36 13.47 6.96
CA ASP A 126 -20.19 13.07 8.08
C ASP A 126 -19.37 13.12 9.38
N SER A 127 -19.68 14.06 10.26
CA SER A 127 -19.02 14.22 11.55
C SER A 127 -19.59 13.31 12.64
N SER A 128 -20.60 12.49 12.32
CA SER A 128 -21.19 11.54 13.27
C SER A 128 -20.49 10.17 13.29
N VAL A 129 -19.58 9.93 12.35
CA VAL A 129 -18.76 8.71 12.27
C VAL A 129 -17.33 8.99 12.72
N THR A 130 -16.65 7.96 13.23
CA THR A 130 -15.20 8.00 13.50
C THR A 130 -14.46 7.16 12.46
N VAL A 131 -13.35 7.69 11.93
CA VAL A 131 -12.47 6.93 11.02
C VAL A 131 -11.50 6.07 11.83
N LEU A 132 -11.72 4.76 11.84
CA LEU A 132 -11.01 3.81 12.70
C LEU A 132 -10.18 2.79 11.91
N ASP A 133 -9.06 2.37 12.51
CA ASP A 133 -8.43 1.09 12.18
C ASP A 133 -8.60 0.10 13.32
N TYR A 134 -9.01 -1.13 13.01
CA TYR A 134 -9.29 -2.16 14.00
C TYR A 134 -8.09 -3.07 14.29
N HIS A 135 -7.03 -3.01 13.48
CA HIS A 135 -5.93 -3.96 13.55
C HIS A 135 -4.63 -3.34 13.04
N ALA A 136 -3.71 -3.08 13.97
CA ALA A 136 -2.36 -2.60 13.65
C ALA A 136 -1.34 -2.99 14.73
N HIS A 137 -0.06 -3.01 14.33
CA HIS A 137 1.04 -3.52 15.13
C HIS A 137 2.12 -2.46 15.37
N THR A 138 2.85 -2.65 16.45
CA THR A 138 4.08 -1.94 16.81
C THR A 138 5.27 -2.89 16.84
N ALA A 139 6.45 -2.38 17.15
CA ALA A 139 7.64 -3.20 17.42
C ALA A 139 7.55 -4.00 18.74
N ALA A 140 6.43 -3.94 19.47
CA ALA A 140 6.22 -4.73 20.68
C ALA A 140 5.89 -6.21 20.39
N SER A 141 5.32 -6.51 19.21
CA SER A 141 5.16 -7.89 18.73
C SER A 141 6.39 -8.39 17.96
N HIS A 142 6.37 -9.67 17.60
CA HIS A 142 7.51 -10.38 16.99
C HIS A 142 7.75 -10.04 15.50
N ASP A 143 6.78 -9.43 14.83
CA ASP A 143 6.76 -9.17 13.39
C ASP A 143 6.59 -7.69 13.03
N GLY A 144 6.38 -6.83 14.02
CA GLY A 144 6.49 -5.39 13.84
C GLY A 144 7.90 -5.00 13.40
N ARG A 145 8.00 -4.03 12.48
CA ARG A 145 9.28 -3.50 12.03
C ARG A 145 10.09 -3.01 13.23
N PRO A 146 11.37 -3.40 13.37
CA PRO A 146 12.22 -2.91 14.44
C PRO A 146 12.22 -1.37 14.50
N GLY A 147 11.98 -0.84 15.70
CA GLY A 147 11.91 0.60 15.95
C GLY A 147 10.60 1.28 15.51
N TRP A 148 9.57 0.54 15.09
CA TRP A 148 8.23 1.06 14.84
C TRP A 148 7.47 1.28 16.16
N GLN A 149 7.56 2.49 16.71
CA GLN A 149 6.97 2.81 18.01
C GLN A 149 5.52 3.31 17.88
N LEU A 150 4.82 3.40 19.01
CA LEU A 150 3.45 3.94 19.08
C LEU A 150 3.30 5.31 18.42
N ALA A 151 4.29 6.19 18.57
CA ALA A 151 4.29 7.52 17.94
C ALA A 151 4.39 7.43 16.40
N ASP A 152 5.17 6.48 15.87
CA ASP A 152 5.28 6.26 14.43
C ASP A 152 3.97 5.69 13.87
N LEU A 153 3.36 4.75 14.60
CA LEU A 153 2.06 4.17 14.28
C LEU A 153 0.98 5.26 14.20
N ALA A 154 0.87 6.10 15.23
CA ALA A 154 -0.11 7.18 15.27
C ALA A 154 0.14 8.21 14.16
N ALA A 155 1.39 8.60 13.91
CA ALA A 155 1.72 9.52 12.81
C ALA A 155 1.39 8.94 11.43
N TRP A 156 1.60 7.64 11.22
CA TRP A 156 1.25 6.96 9.96
C TRP A 156 -0.26 6.92 9.75
N HIS A 157 -1.03 6.64 10.78
CA HIS A 157 -2.50 6.64 10.71
C HIS A 157 -3.04 8.07 10.47
N ALA A 158 -2.53 9.06 11.19
CA ALA A 158 -2.91 10.47 11.01
C ALA A 158 -2.66 10.94 9.57
N ALA A 159 -1.53 10.56 8.97
CA ALA A 159 -1.21 10.91 7.58
C ALA A 159 -2.18 10.31 6.55
N GLN A 160 -3.02 9.36 6.96
CA GLN A 160 -4.00 8.68 6.11
C GLN A 160 -5.44 9.04 6.42
N GLY A 161 -5.67 9.96 7.35
CA GLY A 161 -7.01 10.42 7.72
C GLY A 161 -7.74 9.53 8.72
N PHE A 162 -7.02 8.66 9.44
CA PHE A 162 -7.60 8.00 10.61
C PHE A 162 -7.69 8.97 11.78
N GLU A 163 -8.67 8.75 12.65
CA GLU A 163 -8.90 9.51 13.88
C GLU A 163 -8.59 8.68 15.12
N ALA A 164 -8.70 7.35 15.01
CA ALA A 164 -8.19 6.42 16.02
C ALA A 164 -7.78 5.07 15.43
N SER A 165 -7.00 4.30 16.18
CA SER A 165 -6.53 2.96 15.80
C SER A 165 -6.41 2.07 17.04
N TYR A 166 -6.90 0.83 16.94
CA TYR A 166 -6.64 -0.20 17.94
C TYR A 166 -5.21 -0.74 17.77
N VAL A 167 -4.45 -0.78 18.87
CA VAL A 167 -3.13 -1.41 18.89
C VAL A 167 -3.30 -2.87 19.29
N THR A 168 -2.98 -3.77 18.38
CA THR A 168 -3.33 -5.20 18.49
C THR A 168 -2.10 -6.07 18.32
N ASP A 169 -0.99 -5.68 18.95
CA ASP A 169 0.25 -6.45 18.95
C ASP A 169 0.04 -7.92 19.32
N HIS A 170 0.70 -8.84 18.63
CA HIS A 170 0.53 -10.29 18.87
C HIS A 170 0.82 -10.68 20.31
N ASN A 171 -0.22 -11.10 21.03
CA ASN A 171 -0.18 -11.59 22.40
C ASN A 171 0.40 -10.59 23.41
N VAL A 172 0.45 -9.30 23.06
CA VAL A 172 0.89 -8.21 23.92
C VAL A 172 -0.28 -7.27 24.13
N VAL A 173 -0.80 -7.25 25.35
CA VAL A 173 -1.93 -6.39 25.71
C VAL A 173 -1.50 -4.92 25.66
N PHE A 174 -2.15 -4.13 24.82
CA PHE A 174 -2.09 -2.69 24.88
C PHE A 174 -3.23 -2.15 25.74
N ASN A 175 -2.89 -1.44 26.82
CA ASN A 175 -3.86 -0.90 27.79
C ASN A 175 -3.63 0.59 28.10
N GLN A 176 -2.87 1.26 27.24
CA GLN A 176 -2.58 2.69 27.38
C GLN A 176 -3.55 3.50 26.53
N THR A 177 -3.66 4.79 26.84
CA THR A 177 -4.37 5.76 25.99
C THR A 177 -3.36 6.80 25.54
N ILE A 178 -3.26 6.96 24.23
CA ILE A 178 -2.50 8.04 23.58
C ILE A 178 -3.53 8.79 22.76
N ASP A 179 -3.66 10.10 22.93
CA ASP A 179 -4.69 10.89 22.23
C ASP A 179 -4.18 11.63 20.99
N GLU A 180 -2.85 11.79 20.85
CA GLU A 180 -2.23 12.61 19.81
C GLU A 180 -1.17 11.83 19.02
N PRO A 181 -1.03 12.04 17.69
CA PRO A 181 -1.88 12.86 16.83
C PRO A 181 -3.26 12.25 16.51
N ILE A 182 -3.46 10.99 16.88
CA ILE A 182 -4.74 10.29 16.83
C ILE A 182 -4.90 9.46 18.11
N ARG A 183 -6.13 9.03 18.41
CA ARG A 183 -6.34 8.17 19.57
C ARG A 183 -5.87 6.73 19.31
N LEU A 184 -4.97 6.21 20.15
CA LEU A 184 -4.64 4.78 20.18
C LEU A 184 -5.48 4.08 21.25
N LEU A 185 -6.15 3.02 20.83
CA LEU A 185 -7.17 2.30 21.62
C LEU A 185 -6.65 0.95 22.12
N PRO A 186 -7.05 0.51 23.33
CA PRO A 186 -6.70 -0.79 23.90
C PRO A 186 -7.11 -1.98 23.03
N GLY A 187 -6.19 -2.92 22.84
CA GLY A 187 -6.42 -4.14 22.08
C GLY A 187 -5.28 -5.14 22.20
N VAL A 188 -5.45 -6.28 21.54
CA VAL A 188 -4.45 -7.34 21.39
C VAL A 188 -4.91 -8.29 20.28
N GLU A 189 -3.97 -8.87 19.54
CA GLU A 189 -4.28 -10.00 18.66
C GLU A 189 -3.78 -11.30 19.31
N TRP A 190 -4.70 -12.19 19.67
CA TRP A 190 -4.37 -13.48 20.26
C TRP A 190 -4.04 -14.50 19.18
N SER A 191 -2.82 -15.01 19.18
CA SER A 191 -2.42 -16.13 18.33
C SER A 191 -2.81 -17.45 19.03
N VAL A 192 -3.79 -18.14 18.46
CA VAL A 192 -4.37 -19.38 18.98
C VAL A 192 -4.42 -20.44 17.86
N PHE A 193 -5.10 -21.56 18.09
CA PHE A 193 -5.03 -22.75 17.23
C PHE A 193 -5.35 -22.44 15.77
N GLY A 194 -4.32 -22.24 14.93
CA GLY A 194 -4.45 -21.95 13.50
C GLY A 194 -5.15 -20.62 13.18
N GLN A 195 -5.45 -19.80 14.19
CA GLN A 195 -6.27 -18.60 14.10
C GLN A 195 -5.68 -17.45 14.89
N HIS A 196 -5.92 -16.24 14.38
CA HIS A 196 -5.76 -15.02 15.15
C HIS A 196 -7.11 -14.39 15.48
N ILE A 197 -7.29 -14.02 16.74
CA ILE A 197 -8.48 -13.31 17.22
C ILE A 197 -8.07 -11.92 17.69
N VAL A 198 -8.55 -10.90 17.00
CA VAL A 198 -8.36 -9.51 17.38
C VAL A 198 -9.35 -9.18 18.48
N ALA A 199 -8.85 -8.92 19.69
CA ALA A 199 -9.65 -8.46 20.79
C ALA A 199 -9.59 -6.93 20.88
N ILE A 200 -10.74 -6.28 20.82
CA ILE A 200 -10.87 -4.83 20.93
C ILE A 200 -11.50 -4.44 22.28
N GLY A 201 -10.92 -3.44 22.93
CA GLY A 201 -11.26 -3.03 24.28
C GLY A 201 -10.21 -3.42 25.30
N ALA A 202 -10.41 -2.99 26.55
CA ALA A 202 -9.49 -3.31 27.64
C ALA A 202 -9.58 -4.80 27.98
N VAL A 203 -8.46 -5.51 27.89
CA VAL A 203 -8.35 -6.93 28.22
C VAL A 203 -7.23 -7.16 29.22
N ALA A 204 -7.38 -8.20 30.05
CA ALA A 204 -6.31 -8.75 30.85
C ALA A 204 -5.53 -9.82 30.05
N PRO A 205 -4.28 -10.11 30.42
CA PRO A 205 -3.53 -11.22 29.81
C PRO A 205 -4.28 -12.56 29.93
N ILE A 206 -4.28 -13.33 28.85
CA ILE A 206 -4.90 -14.67 28.77
C ILE A 206 -3.83 -15.74 28.61
N ASP A 207 -3.97 -16.88 29.32
CA ASP A 207 -3.16 -18.07 29.05
C ASP A 207 -3.58 -18.72 27.73
N ARG A 208 -2.87 -18.35 26.66
CA ARG A 208 -3.15 -18.83 25.29
C ARG A 208 -3.01 -20.35 25.12
N SER A 209 -2.26 -21.03 25.99
CA SER A 209 -2.00 -22.48 25.85
C SER A 209 -3.29 -23.30 25.93
N VAL A 210 -4.30 -22.79 26.66
CA VAL A 210 -5.62 -23.41 26.81
C VAL A 210 -6.40 -23.46 25.50
N TYR A 211 -6.16 -22.47 24.62
CA TYR A 211 -6.89 -22.20 23.37
C TYR A 211 -6.12 -22.65 22.11
N ASN A 212 -4.95 -23.26 22.27
CA ASN A 212 -4.06 -23.61 21.16
C ASN A 212 -4.06 -25.12 20.81
N ARG A 213 -5.08 -25.87 21.22
CA ARG A 213 -5.10 -27.34 21.09
C ARG A 213 -5.86 -27.83 19.87
N ASP A 214 -7.08 -27.32 19.69
CA ASP A 214 -8.02 -27.68 18.64
C ASP A 214 -9.02 -26.52 18.41
N THR A 215 -9.80 -26.59 17.32
CA THR A 215 -10.82 -25.58 16.99
C THR A 215 -11.78 -25.33 18.14
N ARG A 216 -12.28 -26.40 18.79
CA ARG A 216 -13.21 -26.28 19.92
C ARG A 216 -12.58 -25.50 21.09
N SER A 217 -11.29 -25.67 21.32
CA SER A 217 -10.55 -24.94 22.34
C SER A 217 -10.36 -23.48 22.00
N MET A 218 -10.03 -23.17 20.75
CA MET A 218 -9.87 -21.82 20.24
C MET A 218 -11.18 -21.03 20.31
N LEU A 219 -12.29 -21.64 19.92
CA LEU A 219 -13.62 -21.02 19.96
C LEU A 219 -14.07 -20.61 21.37
N ARG A 220 -13.58 -21.26 22.43
CA ARG A 220 -13.88 -20.84 23.82
C ARG A 220 -13.26 -19.50 24.19
N LEU A 221 -12.34 -18.98 23.39
CA LEU A 221 -11.72 -17.67 23.64
C LEU A 221 -12.76 -16.54 23.58
N PHE A 222 -13.78 -16.62 22.73
CA PHE A 222 -14.82 -15.59 22.65
C PHE A 222 -15.55 -15.40 23.98
N ALA A 223 -15.96 -16.50 24.62
CA ALA A 223 -16.57 -16.45 25.95
C ALA A 223 -15.64 -15.86 27.02
N GLU A 224 -14.33 -16.11 26.93
CA GLU A 224 -13.34 -15.50 27.82
C GLU A 224 -13.19 -13.99 27.58
N LEU A 225 -13.20 -13.54 26.32
CA LEU A 225 -13.16 -12.11 25.99
C LEU A 225 -14.43 -11.38 26.46
N HIS A 226 -15.60 -11.99 26.27
CA HIS A 226 -16.87 -11.45 26.76
C HIS A 226 -16.91 -11.34 28.27
N ARG A 227 -16.33 -12.29 29.00
CA ARG A 227 -16.18 -12.22 30.47
C ARG A 227 -15.36 -11.01 30.93
N GLN A 228 -14.45 -10.54 30.08
CA GLN A 228 -13.65 -9.33 30.32
C GLN A 228 -14.31 -8.05 29.76
N GLY A 229 -15.44 -8.17 29.05
CA GLY A 229 -16.14 -7.05 28.42
C GLY A 229 -15.52 -6.59 27.10
N ALA A 230 -14.65 -7.39 26.49
CA ALA A 230 -14.04 -7.11 25.18
C ALA A 230 -14.78 -7.86 24.06
N LEU A 231 -14.62 -7.37 22.83
CA LEU A 231 -15.15 -8.02 21.62
C LEU A 231 -14.03 -8.77 20.91
N GLY A 232 -14.33 -9.95 20.39
CA GLY A 232 -13.41 -10.79 19.61
C GLY A 232 -13.79 -10.85 18.12
N LEU A 233 -12.89 -10.38 17.27
CA LEU A 233 -13.02 -10.41 15.82
C LEU A 233 -12.16 -11.53 15.23
N ALA A 234 -12.72 -12.30 14.29
CA ALA A 234 -11.97 -13.28 13.53
C ALA A 234 -11.11 -12.58 12.45
N SER A 235 -9.79 -12.74 12.56
CA SER A 235 -8.81 -12.05 11.71
C SER A 235 -8.59 -12.73 10.35
N LEU A 236 -8.34 -11.93 9.31
CA LEU A 236 -7.85 -12.41 8.03
C LEU A 236 -6.31 -12.48 8.02
N PRO A 237 -5.70 -13.44 7.31
CA PRO A 237 -6.33 -14.47 6.48
C PRO A 237 -6.62 -15.77 7.23
N GLU A 238 -6.35 -15.86 8.54
CA GLU A 238 -6.27 -17.14 9.23
C GLU A 238 -7.61 -17.90 9.23
N TYR A 239 -8.77 -17.23 9.42
CA TYR A 239 -10.04 -17.94 9.29
C TYR A 239 -10.30 -18.43 7.85
N TRP A 240 -9.81 -17.69 6.85
CA TRP A 240 -9.98 -18.06 5.45
C TRP A 240 -9.10 -19.26 5.07
N VAL A 241 -7.88 -19.32 5.59
CA VAL A 241 -6.92 -20.37 5.26
C VAL A 241 -7.13 -21.63 6.10
N SER A 242 -7.41 -21.48 7.39
CA SER A 242 -7.39 -22.59 8.36
C SER A 242 -8.77 -23.01 8.83
N HIS A 243 -9.76 -22.11 8.82
CA HIS A 243 -11.06 -22.31 9.49
C HIS A 243 -12.27 -22.01 8.60
N TRP A 244 -12.13 -22.09 7.28
CA TRP A 244 -13.21 -21.76 6.36
C TRP A 244 -14.45 -22.66 6.55
N SER A 245 -14.23 -23.92 6.92
CA SER A 245 -15.30 -24.88 7.24
C SER A 245 -15.98 -24.62 8.59
N ASP A 246 -15.37 -23.81 9.44
CA ASP A 246 -15.77 -23.67 10.85
C ASP A 246 -16.53 -22.34 11.08
N LEU A 247 -16.84 -21.55 10.03
CA LEU A 247 -17.45 -20.23 10.18
C LEU A 247 -18.78 -20.24 10.96
N ASP A 248 -19.62 -21.25 10.76
CA ASP A 248 -20.87 -21.39 11.52
C ASP A 248 -20.58 -21.70 13.02
N ASP A 249 -19.49 -22.42 13.31
CA ASP A 249 -19.04 -22.67 14.69
C ASP A 249 -18.48 -21.40 15.36
N PHE A 250 -17.84 -20.51 14.61
CA PHE A 250 -17.45 -19.17 15.10
C PHE A 250 -18.68 -18.39 15.57
N VAL A 251 -19.74 -18.38 14.76
CA VAL A 251 -21.02 -17.73 15.12
C VAL A 251 -21.64 -18.39 16.34
N ALA A 252 -21.71 -19.72 16.37
CA ALA A 252 -22.26 -20.45 17.51
C ALA A 252 -21.46 -20.24 18.81
N ALA A 253 -20.15 -20.00 18.69
CA ALA A 253 -19.27 -19.70 19.81
C ALA A 253 -19.31 -18.24 20.28
N GLY A 254 -20.02 -17.36 19.56
CA GLY A 254 -20.19 -15.95 19.92
C GLY A 254 -19.07 -15.05 19.39
N VAL A 255 -18.53 -15.29 18.19
CA VAL A 255 -17.70 -14.28 17.52
C VAL A 255 -18.47 -12.96 17.39
N ASP A 256 -17.82 -11.83 17.61
CA ASP A 256 -18.47 -10.51 17.52
C ASP A 256 -18.41 -9.92 16.10
N GLY A 257 -17.45 -10.39 15.29
CA GLY A 257 -17.30 -9.92 13.93
C GLY A 257 -16.17 -10.57 13.13
N PHE A 258 -16.08 -10.18 11.86
CA PHE A 258 -15.08 -10.67 10.93
C PHE A 258 -14.35 -9.53 10.24
N GLU A 259 -13.04 -9.68 10.06
CA GLU A 259 -12.33 -8.88 9.06
C GLU A 259 -12.75 -9.31 7.65
N ILE A 260 -13.12 -8.36 6.78
CA ILE A 260 -13.54 -8.65 5.40
C ILE A 260 -12.60 -8.06 4.34
N VAL A 261 -11.71 -7.17 4.76
CA VAL A 261 -10.65 -6.56 3.96
C VAL A 261 -9.44 -6.38 4.87
N ASN A 262 -8.29 -6.90 4.50
CA ASN A 262 -7.06 -6.73 5.28
C ASN A 262 -5.90 -6.42 4.32
N CYS A 263 -5.11 -5.39 4.63
CA CYS A 263 -4.06 -4.90 3.73
C CYS A 263 -2.75 -5.68 3.79
N ALA A 264 -2.59 -6.65 4.68
CA ALA A 264 -1.44 -7.52 4.69
C ALA A 264 -1.35 -8.30 3.36
N PRO A 265 -0.14 -8.49 2.79
CA PRO A 265 0.01 -9.19 1.53
C PRO A 265 -0.57 -10.62 1.52
N LYS A 266 -0.61 -11.28 2.68
CA LYS A 266 -1.21 -12.62 2.86
C LYS A 266 -2.75 -12.60 2.78
N ALA A 267 -3.38 -11.46 3.11
CA ALA A 267 -4.83 -11.33 3.26
C ALA A 267 -5.53 -10.54 2.16
N ILE A 268 -4.84 -9.55 1.55
CA ILE A 268 -5.43 -8.66 0.53
C ILE A 268 -5.98 -9.40 -0.70
N GLY A 269 -5.56 -10.65 -0.91
CA GLY A 269 -6.10 -11.54 -1.94
C GLY A 269 -7.42 -12.22 -1.59
N PHE A 270 -8.10 -11.86 -0.50
CA PHE A 270 -9.37 -12.46 -0.09
C PHE A 270 -10.47 -12.24 -1.16
N PRO A 271 -10.96 -13.29 -1.84
CA PRO A 271 -11.78 -13.12 -3.04
C PRO A 271 -13.23 -12.75 -2.74
N GLN A 272 -13.90 -12.11 -3.71
CA GLN A 272 -15.25 -11.58 -3.59
C GLN A 272 -16.29 -12.66 -3.20
N PRO A 273 -16.32 -13.88 -3.78
CA PRO A 273 -17.31 -14.88 -3.40
C PRO A 273 -17.21 -15.30 -1.93
N GLN A 274 -15.99 -15.44 -1.41
CA GLN A 274 -15.74 -15.74 -0.01
C GLN A 274 -16.13 -14.54 0.87
N ARG A 275 -15.75 -13.32 0.49
CA ARG A 275 -16.18 -12.11 1.22
C ARG A 275 -17.70 -12.00 1.28
N ALA A 276 -18.40 -12.27 0.18
CA ALA A 276 -19.87 -12.25 0.12
C ALA A 276 -20.50 -13.29 1.06
N ARG A 277 -19.89 -14.47 1.21
CA ARG A 277 -20.33 -15.48 2.18
C ARG A 277 -20.20 -14.98 3.63
N VAL A 278 -19.07 -14.36 3.98
CA VAL A 278 -18.86 -13.78 5.32
C VAL A 278 -19.82 -12.62 5.57
N LEU A 279 -20.04 -11.74 4.58
CA LEU A 279 -21.01 -10.65 4.66
C LEU A 279 -22.45 -11.16 4.88
N GLN A 280 -22.84 -12.24 4.19
CA GLN A 280 -24.14 -12.87 4.37
C GLN A 280 -24.29 -13.40 5.80
N LEU A 281 -23.28 -14.10 6.31
CA LEU A 281 -23.27 -14.63 7.67
C LEU A 281 -23.37 -13.49 8.70
N ALA A 282 -22.56 -12.44 8.53
CA ALA A 282 -22.57 -11.29 9.41
C ALA A 282 -23.92 -10.55 9.39
N ALA A 283 -24.54 -10.37 8.22
CA ALA A 283 -25.85 -9.75 8.12
C ALA A 283 -26.96 -10.60 8.77
N GLN A 284 -26.88 -11.92 8.71
CA GLN A 284 -27.87 -12.84 9.31
C GLN A 284 -27.81 -12.87 10.83
N HIS A 285 -26.62 -12.66 11.40
CA HIS A 285 -26.37 -12.76 12.84
C HIS A 285 -26.07 -11.41 13.50
N ASP A 286 -26.23 -10.31 12.76
CA ASP A 286 -25.91 -8.94 13.17
C ASP A 286 -24.48 -8.78 13.74
N LEU A 287 -23.51 -9.37 13.05
CA LEU A 287 -22.09 -9.34 13.44
C LEU A 287 -21.37 -8.15 12.83
N LEU A 288 -20.40 -7.61 13.55
CA LEU A 288 -19.55 -6.54 13.05
C LEU A 288 -18.74 -7.02 11.83
N VAL A 289 -18.55 -6.14 10.87
CA VAL A 289 -17.61 -6.34 9.76
C VAL A 289 -16.61 -5.20 9.74
N VAL A 290 -15.32 -5.54 9.63
CA VAL A 290 -14.24 -4.54 9.68
C VAL A 290 -13.24 -4.72 8.55
N GLY A 291 -12.55 -3.62 8.24
CA GLY A 291 -11.30 -3.61 7.51
C GLY A 291 -10.11 -3.46 8.45
N ALA A 292 -8.97 -4.01 8.07
CA ALA A 292 -7.72 -3.97 8.81
C ALA A 292 -6.60 -3.38 7.96
N SER A 293 -5.90 -2.36 8.47
CA SER A 293 -4.64 -1.95 7.84
C SER A 293 -3.57 -3.02 8.02
N ASP A 294 -3.62 -3.75 9.13
CA ASP A 294 -2.66 -4.80 9.51
C ASP A 294 -1.22 -4.28 9.38
N ASN A 295 -1.03 -3.02 9.81
CA ASN A 295 0.21 -2.31 9.58
C ASN A 295 1.29 -2.75 10.57
N HIS A 296 2.40 -3.24 10.02
CA HIS A 296 3.58 -3.68 10.77
C HIS A 296 4.76 -2.69 10.68
N GLY A 297 4.50 -1.43 10.32
CA GLY A 297 5.52 -0.42 10.05
C GLY A 297 6.13 -0.47 8.65
N TRP A 298 5.56 -1.26 7.75
CA TRP A 298 5.99 -1.36 6.36
C TRP A 298 5.00 -0.69 5.41
N GLY A 299 5.51 -0.14 4.31
CA GLY A 299 4.68 0.60 3.35
C GLY A 299 4.22 1.96 3.88
N LYS A 300 3.60 2.75 3.00
CA LYS A 300 3.18 4.12 3.31
C LYS A 300 1.69 4.36 3.18
N VAL A 301 0.97 3.45 2.54
CA VAL A 301 -0.44 3.64 2.18
C VAL A 301 -1.26 2.44 2.65
N THR A 302 -2.44 2.70 3.19
CA THR A 302 -3.48 1.73 3.54
C THR A 302 -4.40 1.50 2.35
N CYS A 303 -4.96 0.31 2.33
CA CYS A 303 -5.97 -0.09 1.36
C CYS A 303 -7.39 0.05 1.89
N VAL A 304 -7.59 0.28 3.20
CA VAL A 304 -8.89 0.26 3.86
C VAL A 304 -8.97 1.23 5.03
N TRP A 305 -10.19 1.68 5.32
CA TRP A 305 -10.61 2.46 6.47
C TRP A 305 -11.97 1.96 6.96
N ASN A 306 -12.31 2.28 8.20
CA ASN A 306 -13.61 1.95 8.78
C ASN A 306 -14.32 3.24 9.19
N LEU A 307 -15.56 3.44 8.76
CA LEU A 307 -16.41 4.53 9.23
C LEU A 307 -17.37 3.95 10.26
N SER A 308 -17.01 4.10 11.53
CA SER A 308 -17.77 3.53 12.64
C SER A 308 -18.77 4.55 13.18
N SER A 309 -20.03 4.16 13.28
CA SER A 309 -21.07 4.98 13.90
C SER A 309 -21.29 4.55 15.35
N PRO A 310 -21.13 5.45 16.34
CA PRO A 310 -21.40 5.13 17.75
C PRO A 310 -22.88 4.89 18.03
N SER A 311 -23.77 5.23 17.08
CA SER A 311 -25.22 5.08 17.20
C SER A 311 -25.76 3.74 16.69
N ALA A 312 -24.89 2.89 16.14
CA ALA A 312 -25.26 1.60 15.56
C ALA A 312 -24.47 0.46 16.19
N HIS A 313 -25.01 -0.75 16.08
CA HIS A 313 -24.41 -1.98 16.58
C HIS A 313 -24.38 -3.05 15.47
N GLY A 314 -23.55 -4.07 15.66
CA GLY A 314 -23.49 -5.22 14.76
C GLY A 314 -23.09 -4.86 13.33
N TYR A 315 -23.80 -5.44 12.36
CA TYR A 315 -23.46 -5.37 10.94
C TYR A 315 -23.53 -3.95 10.37
N ARG A 316 -24.42 -3.12 10.92
CA ARG A 316 -24.63 -1.72 10.48
C ARG A 316 -23.77 -0.72 11.22
N ALA A 317 -23.00 -1.14 12.22
CA ALA A 317 -22.17 -0.24 13.01
C ALA A 317 -21.01 0.36 12.21
N ASN A 318 -20.65 -0.23 11.08
CA ASN A 318 -19.42 0.08 10.39
C ASN A 318 -19.55 -0.03 8.87
N HIS A 319 -18.99 0.95 8.17
CA HIS A 319 -18.76 0.87 6.72
C HIS A 319 -17.27 0.62 6.45
N VAL A 320 -16.98 -0.39 5.63
CA VAL A 320 -15.60 -0.79 5.34
C VAL A 320 -15.17 -0.18 4.02
N ILE A 321 -14.53 0.98 4.07
CA ILE A 321 -14.18 1.78 2.91
C ILE A 321 -12.81 1.34 2.38
N ALA A 322 -12.76 0.78 1.17
CA ALA A 322 -11.57 0.20 0.59
C ALA A 322 -11.21 0.79 -0.77
N ARG A 323 -9.93 0.70 -1.12
CA ARG A 323 -9.44 1.02 -2.47
C ARG A 323 -9.79 -0.13 -3.44
N PRO A 324 -10.42 0.13 -4.58
CA PRO A 324 -10.84 -0.95 -5.49
C PRO A 324 -9.70 -1.81 -6.03
N ILE A 325 -8.50 -1.23 -6.20
CA ILE A 325 -7.31 -1.99 -6.62
C ILE A 325 -6.92 -3.08 -5.61
N ALA A 326 -7.19 -2.88 -4.32
CA ALA A 326 -6.94 -3.87 -3.28
C ALA A 326 -8.00 -4.97 -3.32
N LEU A 327 -9.29 -4.60 -3.42
CA LEU A 327 -10.39 -5.57 -3.53
C LEU A 327 -10.23 -6.48 -4.77
N ALA A 328 -9.67 -5.95 -5.85
CA ALA A 328 -9.43 -6.69 -7.07
C ALA A 328 -8.32 -7.76 -6.95
N GLN A 329 -7.51 -7.80 -5.88
CA GLN A 329 -6.38 -8.75 -5.84
C GLN A 329 -6.80 -10.22 -5.78
N GLY A 330 -7.98 -10.52 -5.23
CA GLY A 330 -8.56 -11.87 -5.19
C GLY A 330 -9.23 -12.32 -6.49
N GLU A 331 -9.47 -11.39 -7.42
CA GLU A 331 -10.30 -11.64 -8.61
C GLU A 331 -9.50 -12.13 -9.83
N TRP A 332 -8.18 -12.19 -9.71
CA TRP A 332 -7.29 -12.43 -10.84
C TRP A 332 -6.19 -13.42 -10.49
N GLU A 333 -5.98 -14.38 -11.40
CA GLU A 333 -4.90 -15.35 -11.30
C GLU A 333 -3.52 -14.68 -11.07
N PRO A 334 -2.66 -15.22 -10.19
CA PRO A 334 -1.41 -14.57 -9.80
C PRO A 334 -0.50 -14.16 -10.98
N TRP A 335 -0.36 -15.03 -11.98
CA TRP A 335 0.52 -14.79 -13.14
C TRP A 335 0.12 -13.58 -13.98
N THR A 336 -1.13 -13.15 -13.90
CA THR A 336 -1.65 -12.00 -14.65
C THR A 336 -1.19 -10.65 -14.08
N ALA A 337 -0.65 -10.63 -12.86
CA ALA A 337 -0.29 -9.41 -12.13
C ALA A 337 0.61 -8.47 -12.94
N ALA A 338 1.49 -9.01 -13.79
CA ALA A 338 2.42 -8.25 -14.60
C ALA A 338 1.74 -7.21 -15.52
N TYR A 339 0.51 -7.48 -15.97
CA TYR A 339 -0.27 -6.57 -16.81
C TYR A 339 -1.56 -6.07 -16.15
N THR A 340 -2.16 -6.83 -15.23
CA THR A 340 -3.37 -6.39 -14.52
C THR A 340 -3.06 -5.33 -13.45
N GLN A 341 -1.92 -5.41 -12.74
CA GLN A 341 -1.59 -4.41 -11.72
C GLN A 341 -1.36 -3.00 -12.30
N PRO A 342 -0.56 -2.82 -13.37
CA PRO A 342 -0.44 -1.52 -14.02
C PRO A 342 -1.78 -1.04 -14.59
N TRP A 343 -2.61 -1.95 -15.12
CA TRP A 343 -3.93 -1.60 -15.64
C TRP A 343 -4.87 -1.07 -14.55
N LEU A 344 -4.96 -1.77 -13.42
CA LEU A 344 -5.77 -1.34 -12.27
C LEU A 344 -5.29 -0.01 -11.71
N MET A 345 -3.97 0.20 -11.61
CA MET A 345 -3.38 1.49 -11.24
C MET A 345 -3.85 2.60 -12.18
N LEU A 346 -3.71 2.39 -13.49
CA LEU A 346 -4.11 3.38 -14.50
C LEU A 346 -5.61 3.69 -14.45
N ARG A 347 -6.47 2.69 -14.19
CA ARG A 347 -7.91 2.92 -14.02
C ARG A 347 -8.26 3.67 -12.74
N GLY A 348 -7.47 3.50 -11.68
CA GLY A 348 -7.66 4.16 -10.38
C GLY A 348 -7.16 5.62 -10.31
N LEU A 349 -6.55 6.14 -11.38
CA LEU A 349 -6.07 7.53 -11.41
C LEU A 349 -7.23 8.53 -11.49
N SER A 350 -7.21 9.53 -10.61
CA SER A 350 -8.00 10.76 -10.76
C SER A 350 -7.54 11.60 -11.96
N TRP A 351 -8.33 12.59 -12.36
CA TRP A 351 -7.97 13.48 -13.47
C TRP A 351 -6.71 14.31 -13.21
N SER A 352 -6.46 14.72 -11.96
CA SER A 352 -5.25 15.47 -11.61
C SER A 352 -3.99 14.60 -11.70
N GLU A 353 -4.08 13.35 -11.24
CA GLU A 353 -3.00 12.36 -11.40
C GLU A 353 -2.75 12.03 -12.87
N ARG A 354 -3.80 11.80 -13.66
CA ARG A 354 -3.68 11.57 -15.13
C ARG A 354 -3.00 12.75 -15.81
N SER A 355 -3.39 13.97 -15.47
CA SER A 355 -2.79 15.19 -16.04
C SER A 355 -1.30 15.29 -15.69
N SER A 356 -0.92 14.93 -14.46
CA SER A 356 0.47 14.84 -14.04
C SER A 356 1.26 13.79 -14.84
N TRP A 357 0.71 12.57 -15.01
CA TRP A 357 1.29 11.54 -15.86
C TRP A 357 1.53 12.01 -17.30
N ILE A 358 0.51 12.60 -17.93
CA ILE A 358 0.62 13.15 -19.30
C ILE A 358 1.71 14.22 -19.35
N THR A 359 1.75 15.13 -18.38
CA THR A 359 2.75 16.19 -18.29
C THR A 359 4.16 15.61 -18.23
N TRP A 360 4.43 14.65 -17.35
CA TRP A 360 5.74 14.01 -17.23
C TRP A 360 6.16 13.29 -18.52
N ILE A 361 5.22 12.59 -19.17
CA ILE A 361 5.50 11.94 -20.45
C ILE A 361 5.87 12.98 -21.52
N LEU A 362 5.12 14.07 -21.62
CA LEU A 362 5.37 15.15 -22.57
C LEU A 362 6.71 15.85 -22.30
N VAL A 363 7.03 16.15 -21.04
CA VAL A 363 8.32 16.73 -20.64
C VAL A 363 9.48 15.83 -21.07
N ILE A 364 9.40 14.52 -20.80
CA ILE A 364 10.43 13.56 -21.22
C ILE A 364 10.53 13.47 -22.75
N LEU A 365 9.40 13.49 -23.45
CA LEU A 365 9.36 13.46 -24.92
C LEU A 365 9.99 14.71 -25.53
N ILE A 366 9.62 15.90 -25.04
CA ILE A 366 10.19 17.18 -25.49
C ILE A 366 11.69 17.17 -25.22
N TYR A 367 12.10 16.84 -24.00
CA TYR A 367 13.50 16.74 -23.60
C TYR A 367 14.31 15.81 -24.52
N ARG A 368 13.73 14.67 -24.92
CA ARG A 368 14.38 13.70 -25.83
C ARG A 368 14.33 14.11 -27.30
N ALA A 369 13.37 14.94 -27.70
CA ALA A 369 13.20 15.39 -29.07
C ALA A 369 14.08 16.60 -29.42
N VAL A 370 14.49 17.40 -28.43
CA VAL A 370 15.38 18.55 -28.64
C VAL A 370 16.76 18.07 -29.15
N PRO A 371 17.21 18.53 -30.33
CA PRO A 371 18.53 18.15 -30.86
C PRO A 371 19.65 18.57 -29.93
N ARG A 372 20.56 17.64 -29.60
CA ARG A 372 21.81 17.98 -28.91
C ARG A 372 22.70 18.77 -29.87
N ARG A 373 23.33 19.85 -29.39
CA ARG A 373 24.34 20.56 -30.19
C ARG A 373 25.59 19.70 -30.32
N ALA A 374 26.29 19.83 -31.44
CA ALA A 374 27.55 19.13 -31.66
C ALA A 374 28.55 19.48 -30.53
N GLY A 375 29.11 18.45 -29.89
CA GLY A 375 30.07 18.60 -28.77
C GLY A 375 29.49 18.39 -27.37
N ASP A 376 28.16 18.30 -27.20
CA ASP A 376 27.58 17.99 -25.88
C ASP A 376 27.79 16.50 -25.52
N SER A 377 28.39 16.23 -24.36
CA SER A 377 28.54 14.87 -23.82
C SER A 377 27.18 14.25 -23.53
N ALA A 378 27.11 12.91 -23.51
CA ALA A 378 25.90 12.18 -23.16
C ALA A 378 25.61 12.31 -21.64
N GLY A 379 25.01 13.42 -21.23
CA GLY A 379 24.58 13.69 -19.85
C GLY A 379 23.13 14.20 -19.77
N ILE A 380 22.69 14.52 -18.55
CA ILE A 380 21.43 15.24 -18.26
C ILE A 380 21.61 16.70 -18.73
N GLY A 381 21.59 16.87 -20.06
CA GLY A 381 21.83 18.14 -20.74
C GLY A 381 20.77 19.16 -20.37
N ILE A 382 21.18 20.42 -20.25
CA ILE A 382 20.45 21.60 -19.74
C ILE A 382 20.67 21.86 -18.24
N LEU A 383 20.48 20.89 -17.33
CA LEU A 383 20.66 21.14 -15.88
C LEU A 383 22.12 21.21 -15.42
N ALA A 384 23.05 20.50 -16.09
CA ALA A 384 24.47 20.54 -15.73
C ALA A 384 25.14 21.91 -15.97
N ARG A 385 24.56 22.81 -16.78
CA ARG A 385 25.16 24.11 -17.10
C ARG A 385 24.91 25.18 -16.03
N SER A 386 23.84 25.10 -15.24
CA SER A 386 23.59 26.10 -14.18
C SER A 386 24.53 25.94 -12.98
N LEU A 387 25.11 24.74 -12.78
CA LEU A 387 26.07 24.46 -11.71
C LEU A 387 27.52 24.82 -12.11
N GLU A 388 27.87 24.79 -13.40
CA GLU A 388 29.17 25.26 -13.89
C GLU A 388 29.32 26.80 -13.83
N LEU A 389 28.19 27.55 -13.86
CA LEU A 389 28.18 29.01 -13.67
C LEU A 389 28.66 29.46 -12.28
N PHE A 390 28.70 28.56 -11.29
CA PHE A 390 29.21 28.83 -9.95
C PHE A 390 30.67 28.42 -9.74
N LYS A 391 31.38 27.96 -10.77
CA LYS A 391 32.85 27.87 -10.69
C LYS A 391 33.43 29.28 -10.77
N LEU A 392 33.67 29.87 -9.60
CA LEU A 392 34.47 31.07 -9.40
C LEU A 392 35.75 30.97 -10.25
N ARG A 393 35.84 31.84 -11.27
CA ARG A 393 37.08 32.02 -12.05
C ARG A 393 38.19 32.39 -11.07
N ARG A 394 39.16 31.49 -10.89
CA ARG A 394 40.44 31.86 -10.29
C ARG A 394 41.06 32.99 -11.12
N PRO A 395 41.51 34.10 -10.50
CA PRO A 395 42.21 35.15 -11.23
C PRO A 395 43.51 34.59 -11.84
N PRO A 396 43.93 35.09 -13.00
CA PRO A 396 45.13 34.63 -13.68
C PRO A 396 46.38 34.93 -12.84
N SER A 397 47.27 33.95 -12.76
CA SER A 397 48.59 34.13 -12.15
C SER A 397 49.39 35.21 -12.89
N PRO A 398 50.15 36.06 -12.19
CA PRO A 398 50.96 37.09 -12.83
C PRO A 398 52.09 36.48 -13.69
N PRO A 399 52.52 37.17 -14.75
CA PRO A 399 53.53 36.67 -15.67
C PRO A 399 54.88 36.53 -14.99
N ALA A 400 55.56 35.42 -15.27
CA ALA A 400 56.92 35.14 -14.82
C ALA A 400 57.89 36.18 -15.38
N GLN A 401 58.59 36.90 -14.49
CA GLN A 401 59.68 37.78 -14.89
C GLN A 401 60.88 36.95 -15.35
N GLY A 402 61.28 37.14 -16.61
CA GLY A 402 62.51 36.59 -17.16
C GLY A 402 63.74 37.21 -16.50
N GLY A 403 64.54 36.37 -15.85
CA GLY A 403 65.88 36.70 -15.37
C GLY A 403 66.87 36.76 -16.51
N LYS A 404 67.59 37.89 -16.58
CA LYS A 404 68.63 38.25 -17.55
C LYS A 404 69.91 37.42 -17.39
N THR A 405 70.57 37.17 -18.52
CA THR A 405 71.99 36.82 -18.70
C THR A 405 72.89 38.02 -18.36
N SER A 406 73.98 37.88 -17.59
CA SER A 406 75.42 37.79 -18.01
C SER A 406 76.27 38.58 -16.99
N PRO A 407 77.63 38.50 -16.95
CA PRO A 407 78.57 37.59 -17.63
C PRO A 407 79.24 36.55 -16.71
#